data_AF-A0A9C8KA89-F1
#
_entry.id   AF-A0A9C8KA89-F1
#
_cell.length_a   1.000
_cell.length_b   1.000
_cell.length_c   1.000
_cell.angle_alpha   90.00
_cell.angle_beta   90.00
_cell.angle_gamma   90.00
#
_symmetry.space_group_name_H-M   'P 1'
#
loop_
_entity.id
_entity.type
_entity.pdbx_description
1 polymer ?
#
loop_
_entity_poly.entity_id
_entity_poly.type
_entity_poly.pdbx_seq_one_letter_code
_entity_poly.pdbx_strand_id
1 'polypeptide(L)'
;MKSNKLSYPNFASFCIAFLCFAMGQSQKIEVFSSADPVDLVYPQLDTENSRWFFFSSASRPFGMVNLSPDTEIDGAWGSGYRYKTDTIKGFSHVHG
;
A
#
# COMPACT_ATOMS: atom_id res chain seq x y z
N MET A 1 42.90 57.01 4.34
CA MET A 1 41.54 56.44 4.54
C MET A 1 41.05 55.93 3.17
N LYS A 2 41.24 54.65 2.83
CA LYS A 2 40.74 54.09 1.57
C LYS A 2 39.26 53.79 1.75
N SER A 3 38.39 54.53 1.08
CA SER A 3 36.96 54.26 1.06
C SER A 3 36.69 53.05 0.18
N ASN A 4 36.34 51.93 0.82
CA ASN A 4 35.86 50.74 0.12
C ASN A 4 34.47 51.04 -0.42
N LYS A 5 34.37 51.35 -1.72
CA LYS A 5 33.07 51.48 -2.40
C LYS A 5 32.50 50.07 -2.61
N LEU A 6 31.43 49.75 -1.88
CA LEU A 6 30.69 48.51 -2.06
C LEU A 6 29.95 48.59 -3.41
N SER A 7 30.32 47.73 -4.36
CA SER A 7 29.71 47.67 -5.69
C SER A 7 28.43 46.84 -5.62
N TYR A 8 27.26 47.49 -5.74
CA TYR A 8 25.97 46.80 -5.74
C TYR A 8 25.73 46.11 -7.11
N PRO A 9 25.17 44.88 -7.12
CA PRO A 9 24.86 44.21 -8.38
C PRO A 9 23.79 44.98 -9.16
N ASN A 10 23.98 45.10 -10.47
CA ASN A 10 23.05 45.76 -11.39
C ASN A 10 21.75 44.95 -11.52
N PHE A 11 20.62 45.64 -11.74
CA PHE A 11 19.28 45.03 -11.82
C PHE A 11 19.21 43.83 -12.78
N ALA A 12 19.96 43.88 -13.88
CA ALA A 12 20.10 42.78 -14.83
C ALA A 12 20.68 41.50 -14.21
N SER A 13 21.65 41.59 -13.30
CA SER A 13 22.20 40.42 -12.58
C SER A 13 21.16 39.77 -11.68
N PHE A 14 20.26 40.55 -11.09
CA PHE A 14 19.19 40.03 -10.25
C PHE A 14 18.13 39.30 -11.09
N CYS A 15 17.79 39.83 -12.26
CA CYS A 15 16.89 39.18 -13.22
C CYS A 15 17.45 37.85 -13.73
N ILE A 16 18.75 37.79 -14.07
CA ILE A 16 19.40 36.58 -14.57
C ILE A 16 19.41 35.49 -13.48
N ALA A 17 19.75 35.85 -12.23
CA ALA A 17 19.71 34.91 -11.12
C ALA A 17 18.30 34.37 -10.86
N PHE A 18 17.27 35.22 -10.97
CA PHE A 18 15.87 34.81 -10.81
C PHE A 18 15.39 33.88 -11.94
N LEU A 19 15.78 34.16 -13.19
CA LEU A 19 15.52 33.28 -14.34
C LEU A 19 16.20 31.92 -14.19
N CYS A 20 17.46 31.88 -13.76
CA CYS A 20 18.18 30.62 -13.51
C CYS A 20 17.53 29.81 -12.38
N PHE A 21 17.04 30.47 -11.32
CA PHE A 21 16.33 29.79 -10.22
C PHE A 21 14.98 29.23 -10.66
N ALA A 22 14.24 29.98 -11.50
CA ALA A 22 12.96 29.54 -12.05
C ALA A 22 13.10 28.33 -13.01
N MET A 23 14.18 28.28 -13.80
CA MET A 23 14.45 27.17 -14.72
C MET A 23 14.96 25.89 -14.01
N GLY A 24 15.41 25.99 -12.76
CA GLY A 24 15.91 24.85 -11.98
C GLY A 24 14.84 23.98 -11.33
N GLN A 25 13.56 24.34 -11.44
CA GLN A 25 12.47 23.58 -10.84
C GLN A 25 12.10 22.38 -11.72
N SER A 26 12.77 21.25 -11.49
CA SER A 26 12.33 19.95 -12.01
C SER A 26 11.05 19.54 -11.28
N GLN A 27 9.91 19.57 -11.98
CA GLN A 27 8.65 19.05 -11.45
C GLN A 27 8.71 17.51 -11.45
N LYS A 28 8.60 16.90 -10.27
CA LYS A 28 8.35 15.45 -10.17
C LYS A 28 6.95 15.18 -10.70
N ILE A 29 6.86 14.43 -11.79
CA ILE A 29 5.59 13.91 -12.27
C ILE A 29 5.22 12.74 -11.37
N GLU A 30 4.22 12.92 -10.50
CA GLU A 30 3.60 11.79 -9.82
C GLU A 30 2.70 11.07 -10.82
N VAL A 31 3.18 9.94 -11.34
CA VAL A 31 2.38 9.06 -12.17
C VAL A 31 1.40 8.35 -11.24
N PHE A 32 0.13 8.76 -11.27
CA PHE A 32 -0.92 8.03 -10.58
C PHE A 32 -1.11 6.69 -11.31
N SER A 33 -0.54 5.62 -10.76
CA SER A 33 -0.77 4.28 -11.28
C SER A 33 -2.23 3.92 -11.08
N SER A 34 -2.89 3.41 -12.11
CA SER A 34 -4.15 2.69 -11.93
C SER A 34 -3.88 1.52 -10.98
N ALA A 35 -4.78 1.29 -10.03
CA ALA A 35 -4.73 0.10 -9.18
C ALA A 35 -4.84 -1.15 -10.07
N ASP A 36 -4.03 -2.17 -9.79
CA ASP A 36 -4.18 -3.44 -10.47
C ASP A 36 -5.48 -4.09 -9.98
N PRO A 37 -6.15 -4.93 -10.78
CA PRO A 37 -7.38 -5.61 -10.34
C PRO A 37 -7.22 -6.40 -9.04
N VAL A 38 -6.01 -6.88 -8.74
CA VAL A 38 -5.70 -7.60 -7.49
C VAL A 38 -5.74 -6.69 -6.27
N ASP A 39 -5.47 -5.39 -6.43
CA ASP A 39 -5.49 -4.40 -5.34
C ASP A 39 -6.92 -4.03 -4.93
N LEU A 40 -7.91 -4.34 -5.78
CA LEU A 40 -9.32 -4.07 -5.54
C LEU A 40 -10.02 -5.19 -4.74
N VAL A 41 -9.34 -6.33 -4.53
CA VAL A 41 -9.90 -7.46 -3.79
C VAL A 41 -9.76 -7.22 -2.29
N TYR A 42 -10.85 -7.42 -1.54
CA TYR A 42 -10.85 -7.41 -0.07
C TYR A 42 -11.11 -8.82 0.48
N PRO A 43 -10.07 -9.64 0.69
CA PRO A 43 -10.23 -11.06 1.06
C PRO A 43 -10.93 -11.26 2.40
N GLN A 44 -10.84 -10.29 3.31
CA GLN A 44 -11.39 -10.37 4.67
C GLN A 44 -12.88 -10.05 4.73
N LEU A 45 -13.52 -9.75 3.59
CA LEU A 45 -14.94 -9.45 3.52
C LEU A 45 -15.76 -10.61 4.08
N ASP A 46 -16.67 -10.29 5.00
CA ASP A 46 -17.61 -11.24 5.63
C ASP A 46 -16.98 -12.40 6.43
N THR A 47 -15.68 -12.35 6.70
CA THR A 47 -14.97 -13.44 7.39
C THR A 47 -15.32 -13.59 8.87
N GLU A 48 -16.06 -12.66 9.48
CA GLU A 48 -16.58 -12.84 10.85
C GLU A 48 -17.71 -13.88 10.91
N ASN A 49 -18.46 -14.05 9.82
CA ASN A 49 -19.54 -15.02 9.76
C ASN A 49 -18.95 -16.41 9.50
N SER A 50 -19.15 -17.32 10.45
CA SER A 50 -18.52 -18.65 10.47
C SER A 50 -18.83 -19.49 9.21
N ARG A 51 -17.92 -19.43 8.23
CA ARG A 51 -17.80 -20.38 7.12
C ARG A 51 -16.33 -20.52 6.76
N TRP A 52 -15.83 -21.75 6.80
CA TRP A 52 -14.45 -22.07 6.45
C TRP A 52 -14.06 -21.75 4.99
N PHE A 53 -15.04 -21.57 4.09
CA PHE A 53 -14.82 -21.18 2.68
C PHE A 53 -14.98 -19.67 2.39
N PHE A 54 -15.30 -18.83 3.38
CA PHE A 54 -15.36 -17.38 3.17
C PHE A 54 -13.99 -16.71 3.11
N PHE A 55 -12.94 -17.41 3.56
CA PHE A 55 -11.60 -16.87 3.59
C PHE A 55 -10.55 -17.86 3.09
N SER A 56 -9.71 -17.37 2.19
CA SER A 56 -8.43 -18.01 1.89
C SER A 56 -7.34 -16.96 1.81
N SER A 57 -6.25 -17.18 2.57
CA SER A 57 -5.15 -16.23 2.65
C SER A 57 -4.19 -16.33 1.46
N ALA A 58 -4.05 -17.53 0.89
CA ALA A 58 -3.25 -17.76 -0.31
C ALA A 58 -3.83 -18.92 -1.14
N SER A 59 -4.19 -18.61 -2.38
CA SER A 59 -4.64 -19.59 -3.36
C SER A 59 -4.38 -19.07 -4.78
N ARG A 60 -4.39 -19.99 -5.75
CA ARG A 60 -4.48 -19.62 -7.17
C ARG A 60 -5.93 -19.80 -7.64
N PRO A 61 -6.38 -19.02 -8.64
CA PRO A 61 -7.63 -19.35 -9.32
C PRO A 61 -7.60 -20.82 -9.78
N PHE A 62 -8.58 -21.61 -9.31
CA PHE A 62 -8.68 -23.06 -9.58
C PHE A 62 -7.48 -23.90 -9.12
N GLY A 63 -6.74 -23.44 -8.11
CA GLY A 63 -5.62 -24.19 -7.52
C GLY A 63 -6.11 -25.40 -6.70
N MET A 64 -5.27 -26.44 -6.64
CA MET A 64 -5.55 -27.68 -5.88
C MET A 64 -5.46 -27.52 -4.37
N VAL A 65 -4.76 -26.47 -3.90
CA VAL A 65 -4.46 -26.23 -2.48
C VAL A 65 -4.76 -24.77 -2.21
N ASN A 66 -5.47 -24.52 -1.12
CA ASN A 66 -5.61 -23.21 -0.53
C ASN A 66 -5.09 -23.23 0.90
N LEU A 67 -4.41 -22.16 1.31
CA LEU A 67 -3.89 -22.03 2.66
C LEU A 67 -4.73 -21.00 3.41
N SER A 68 -5.37 -21.43 4.50
CA SER A 68 -6.23 -20.57 5.32
C SER A 68 -5.87 -20.69 6.80
N PRO A 69 -5.78 -19.58 7.55
CA PRO A 69 -5.67 -19.62 9.00
C PRO A 69 -6.98 -20.06 9.63
N ASP A 70 -6.88 -20.87 10.68
CA ASP A 70 -8.04 -21.27 11.48
C ASP A 70 -7.95 -20.61 12.86
N THR A 71 -9.04 -20.00 13.28
CA THR A 71 -9.20 -19.42 14.64
C THR A 71 -9.97 -20.35 15.58
N GLU A 72 -10.68 -21.31 15.00
CA GLU A 72 -11.41 -22.39 15.67
C GLU A 72 -11.17 -23.70 14.88
N ILE A 73 -10.85 -24.78 15.59
CA ILE A 73 -10.48 -26.09 15.01
C ILE A 73 -11.44 -27.21 15.41
N ASP A 74 -12.31 -26.98 16.40
CA ASP A 74 -13.22 -27.98 16.95
C ASP A 74 -14.60 -28.00 16.25
N GLY A 75 -14.64 -28.13 14.90
CA GLY A 75 -15.82 -28.66 14.21
C GLY A 75 -16.54 -27.74 13.20
N ALA A 76 -17.88 -27.76 13.21
CA ALA A 76 -18.76 -27.11 12.22
C ALA A 76 -19.58 -25.97 12.87
N TRP A 77 -19.93 -24.93 12.10
CA TRP A 77 -20.62 -23.71 12.58
C TRP A 77 -19.82 -22.89 13.61
N GLY A 78 -18.51 -22.81 13.40
CA GLY A 78 -17.60 -21.88 14.06
C GLY A 78 -16.21 -21.85 13.42
N SER A 79 -15.91 -22.86 12.59
CA SER A 79 -14.60 -23.15 12.03
C SER A 79 -14.17 -22.24 10.89
N GLY A 80 -12.84 -22.23 10.69
CA GLY A 80 -12.15 -21.37 9.77
C GLY A 80 -11.63 -20.11 10.45
N TYR A 81 -11.44 -19.07 9.65
CA TYR A 81 -11.00 -17.76 10.11
C TYR A 81 -12.19 -16.92 10.58
N ARG A 82 -12.01 -16.20 11.70
CA ARG A 82 -12.97 -15.21 12.22
C ARG A 82 -12.25 -13.88 12.47
N TYR A 83 -12.68 -12.83 11.80
CA TYR A 83 -11.99 -11.53 11.80
C TYR A 83 -11.76 -10.94 13.19
N LYS A 84 -12.71 -11.10 14.12
CA LYS A 84 -12.61 -10.54 15.49
C LYS A 84 -11.81 -11.42 16.45
N THR A 85 -11.43 -12.62 16.05
CA THR A 85 -10.60 -13.50 16.89
C THR A 85 -9.12 -13.13 16.69
N ASP A 86 -8.43 -12.87 17.80
CA ASP A 86 -7.04 -12.38 17.82
C ASP A 86 -5.97 -13.48 17.75
N THR A 87 -6.39 -14.74 17.84
CA THR A 87 -5.50 -15.88 17.97
C THR A 87 -5.73 -16.89 16.85
N ILE A 88 -4.69 -17.15 16.06
CA ILE A 88 -4.66 -18.22 15.06
C ILE A 88 -4.22 -19.52 15.72
N LYS A 89 -4.96 -20.61 15.50
CA LYS A 89 -4.70 -21.95 16.02
C LYS A 89 -3.85 -22.80 15.07
N GLY A 90 -3.94 -22.54 13.77
CA GLY A 90 -3.20 -23.28 12.76
C GLY A 90 -3.50 -22.83 11.34
N PHE A 91 -2.97 -23.58 10.36
CA PHE A 91 -3.23 -23.37 8.94
C PHE A 91 -3.66 -24.68 8.27
N SER A 92 -4.83 -24.65 7.66
CA SER A 92 -5.37 -25.77 6.89
C SER A 92 -5.07 -25.61 5.40
N HIS A 93 -4.85 -26.75 4.74
CA HIS A 93 -4.31 -26.82 3.37
C HIS A 93 -5.35 -27.14 2.30
N VAL A 94 -6.59 -27.48 2.69
CA VAL A 94 -7.69 -27.74 1.76
C VAL A 94 -9.00 -27.37 2.45
N HIS A 95 -9.68 -26.37 1.90
CA HIS A 95 -11.03 -25.95 2.28
C HIS A 95 -11.81 -25.77 0.98
N GLY A 96 -12.79 -26.66 0.74
CA GLY A 96 -13.55 -26.81 -0.53
C GLY A 96 -14.19 -25.58 -1.16
#